data_AF-Q8C4Q6-F1
#
_entry.id   AF-Q8C4Q6-F1
#
_cell.length_a   1.000
_cell.length_b   1.000
_cell.length_c   1.000
_cell.angle_alpha   90.00
_cell.angle_beta   90.00
_cell.angle_gamma   90.00
#
_symmetry.space_group_name_H-M   'P 1'
#
loop_
_entity.id
_entity.type
_entity.pdbx_description
1 polymer ?
#
loop_
_entity_poly.entity_id
_entity_poly.type
_entity_poly.pdbx_seq_one_letter_code
_entity_poly.pdbx_strand_id
1 'polypeptide(L)'
;MSEVTRSLLQRWGASLRRGADFDSWGQLVEAIDEYQILARHLQKEAQAQHNNSEFTEEQKKTIGKIATCLELRSAALQSTQSQEEFKLEDLKKLEPILKNILTYNKEFPFDVQPIPLRRILAPGEEENLEFEEDEEGGAGAGPPDSFSARVPGTLLPRLPSEPGMTLLTIRIEKIGLKDAGQCIDPYITVSVKDLNGIDLTPVQDTPVASRKEDTYVHFNVDIELQKHVERLTKGAAIFFEFKHYKPKKRFTSTKCFAFMEMDEIKPGPIVIELYKKPTDFKRKKLQLLTKKPLYLHLHQSLHKE
;
A
#
# COMPACT_ATOMS: atom_id res chain seq x y z
N MET A 1 9.08 16.91 30.29
CA MET A 1 8.65 16.49 28.95
C MET A 1 8.07 17.72 28.28
N SER A 2 8.72 18.23 27.25
CA SER A 2 8.10 19.28 26.44
C SER A 2 6.88 18.73 25.69
N GLU A 3 5.99 19.62 25.29
CA GLU A 3 4.89 19.30 24.38
C GLU A 3 5.41 18.72 23.05
N VAL A 4 6.60 19.17 22.62
CA VAL A 4 7.28 18.71 21.41
C VAL A 4 7.64 17.23 21.50
N THR A 5 8.27 16.77 22.59
CA THR A 5 8.60 15.35 22.78
C THR A 5 7.35 14.48 22.82
N ARG A 6 6.26 14.95 23.45
CA ARG A 6 5.00 14.19 23.48
C ARG A 6 4.42 14.01 22.08
N SER A 7 4.37 15.09 21.30
CA SER A 7 3.88 15.07 19.92
C SER A 7 4.73 14.15 19.04
N LEU A 8 6.06 14.21 19.19
CA LEU A 8 6.99 13.35 18.46
C LEU A 8 6.74 11.85 18.73
N LEU A 9 6.58 11.46 20.00
CA LEU A 9 6.27 10.07 20.37
C LEU A 9 4.91 9.60 19.85
N GLN A 10 3.91 10.49 19.83
CA GLN A 10 2.60 10.18 19.24
C GLN A 10 2.71 9.93 17.74
N ARG A 11 3.45 10.77 17.01
CA ARG A 11 3.68 10.62 15.55
C ARG A 11 4.42 9.33 15.24
N TRP A 12 5.49 9.02 15.98
CA TRP A 12 6.23 7.77 15.81
C TRP A 12 5.37 6.55 16.11
N GLY A 13 4.59 6.56 17.19
CA GLY A 13 3.67 5.48 17.51
C GLY A 13 2.57 5.29 16.46
N ALA A 14 2.06 6.38 15.88
CA ALA A 14 1.09 6.32 14.80
C ALA A 14 1.68 5.73 13.52
N SER A 15 2.91 6.11 13.15
CA SER A 15 3.61 5.56 11.99
C SER A 15 3.93 4.08 12.17
N LEU A 16 4.40 3.65 13.35
CA LEU A 16 4.62 2.23 13.64
C LEU A 16 3.34 1.41 13.46
N ARG A 17 2.22 1.89 14.02
CA ARG A 17 0.91 1.24 13.86
C ARG A 17 0.48 1.16 12.40
N ARG A 18 0.62 2.27 11.66
CA ARG A 18 0.26 2.33 10.23
C ARG A 18 1.08 1.33 9.41
N GLY A 19 2.39 1.26 9.64
CA GLY A 19 3.26 0.28 8.99
C GLY A 19 2.86 -1.15 9.33
N ALA A 20 2.59 -1.44 10.61
CA ALA A 20 2.13 -2.75 11.08
C ALA A 20 0.77 -3.15 10.50
N ASP A 21 -0.12 -2.18 10.28
CA ASP A 21 -1.40 -2.43 9.62
C ASP A 21 -1.18 -2.77 8.13
N PHE A 22 -0.37 -1.99 7.40
CA PHE A 22 0.01 -2.31 6.00
C PHE A 22 0.61 -3.71 5.86
N ASP A 23 1.54 -4.05 6.75
CA ASP A 23 2.18 -5.36 6.82
C ASP A 23 1.15 -6.47 7.03
N SER A 24 0.21 -6.25 7.98
CA SER A 24 -0.87 -7.21 8.25
C SER A 24 -1.87 -7.36 7.10
N TRP A 25 -2.05 -6.32 6.28
CA TRP A 25 -2.94 -6.32 5.12
C TRP A 25 -2.27 -6.86 3.84
N GLY A 26 -0.97 -7.18 3.89
CA GLY A 26 -0.21 -7.62 2.72
C GLY A 26 0.21 -6.48 1.78
N GLN A 27 0.08 -5.21 2.21
CA GLN A 27 0.57 -4.03 1.48
C GLN A 27 2.06 -3.86 1.80
N LEU A 28 2.88 -4.82 1.35
CA LEU A 28 4.29 -4.95 1.78
C LEU A 28 5.12 -3.73 1.41
N VAL A 29 4.86 -3.13 0.24
CA VAL A 29 5.58 -1.94 -0.24
C VAL A 29 5.30 -0.74 0.67
N GLU A 30 4.03 -0.49 1.00
CA GLU A 30 3.62 0.56 1.93
C GLU A 30 4.17 0.33 3.35
N ALA A 31 4.18 -0.92 3.81
CA ALA A 31 4.77 -1.28 5.09
C ALA A 31 6.28 -0.98 5.14
N ILE A 32 7.02 -1.39 4.10
CA ILE A 32 8.45 -1.12 3.95
C ILE A 32 8.74 0.39 3.99
N ASP A 33 8.02 1.20 3.20
CA ASP A 33 8.22 2.66 3.14
C ASP A 33 7.98 3.30 4.51
N GLU A 34 6.86 2.98 5.17
CA GLU A 34 6.52 3.53 6.48
C GLU A 34 7.57 3.16 7.54
N TYR A 35 8.03 1.90 7.56
CA TYR A 35 9.09 1.45 8.47
C TYR A 35 10.42 2.13 8.20
N GLN A 36 10.83 2.29 6.93
CA GLN A 36 12.07 2.95 6.59
C GLN A 36 12.05 4.44 6.93
N ILE A 37 10.93 5.14 6.68
CA ILE A 37 10.76 6.55 7.07
C ILE A 37 10.87 6.69 8.58
N LEU A 38 10.15 5.85 9.34
CA LEU A 38 10.20 5.87 10.79
C LEU A 38 11.61 5.54 11.32
N ALA A 39 12.28 4.53 10.77
CA ALA A 39 13.64 4.15 11.15
C ALA A 39 14.63 5.32 10.98
N ARG A 40 14.54 6.06 9.86
CA ARG A 40 15.38 7.25 9.63
C ARG A 40 15.12 8.35 10.65
N HIS A 41 13.85 8.62 11.00
CA HIS A 41 13.51 9.60 12.02
C HIS A 41 14.06 9.21 13.40
N LEU A 42 13.91 7.94 13.78
CA LEU A 42 14.47 7.41 15.02
C LEU A 42 16.00 7.46 15.03
N GLN A 43 16.67 7.14 13.92
CA GLN A 43 18.12 7.24 13.80
C GLN A 43 18.61 8.69 13.92
N LYS A 44 17.91 9.66 13.30
CA LYS A 44 18.21 11.08 13.46
C LYS A 44 18.16 11.50 14.92
N GLU A 45 17.14 11.09 15.66
CA GLU A 45 17.04 11.40 17.10
C GLU A 45 18.11 10.65 17.93
N ALA A 46 18.35 9.38 17.63
CA ALA A 46 19.34 8.57 18.34
C ALA A 46 20.78 9.11 18.18
N GLN A 47 21.06 9.81 17.09
CA GLN A 47 22.37 10.39 16.77
C GLN A 47 22.43 11.91 16.98
N ALA A 48 21.33 12.53 17.42
CA ALA A 48 21.29 13.94 17.71
C ALA A 48 22.28 14.28 18.85
N GLN A 49 23.07 15.33 18.64
CA GLN A 49 23.97 15.85 19.67
C GLN A 49 23.19 16.25 20.93
N HIS A 50 23.83 16.23 22.10
CA HIS A 50 23.18 16.51 23.39
C HIS A 50 22.35 17.80 23.42
N ASN A 51 22.75 18.82 22.66
CA ASN A 51 22.06 20.11 22.63
C ASN A 51 20.79 20.11 21.77
N ASN A 52 20.57 19.07 20.96
CA ASN A 52 19.51 19.00 19.96
C ASN A 52 18.44 17.94 20.29
N SER A 53 18.55 17.24 21.43
CA SER A 53 17.62 16.17 21.79
C SER A 53 17.25 16.23 23.26
N GLU A 54 15.96 16.10 23.56
CA GLU A 54 15.44 16.00 24.93
C GLU A 54 15.59 14.59 25.52
N PHE A 55 16.05 13.62 24.73
CA PHE A 55 16.23 12.25 25.18
C PHE A 55 17.59 12.04 25.84
N THR A 56 17.62 11.25 26.91
CA THR A 56 18.87 10.79 27.54
C THR A 56 19.63 9.83 26.63
N GLU A 57 20.93 9.63 26.85
CA GLU A 57 21.72 8.69 26.03
C GLU A 57 21.19 7.24 26.10
N GLU A 58 20.62 6.85 27.24
CA GLU A 58 19.95 5.54 27.39
C GLU A 58 18.67 5.44 26.54
N GLN A 59 17.88 6.51 26.51
CA GLN A 59 16.68 6.60 25.67
C GLN A 59 17.05 6.61 24.19
N LYS A 60 18.09 7.37 23.79
CA LYS A 60 18.62 7.37 22.42
C LYS A 60 19.12 6.00 21.98
N LYS A 61 19.81 5.28 22.86
CA LYS A 61 20.23 3.89 22.59
C LYS A 61 19.01 3.00 22.31
N THR A 62 17.94 3.14 23.10
CA THR A 62 16.70 2.39 22.89
C THR A 62 16.01 2.79 21.58
N ILE A 63 15.92 4.10 21.28
CA ILE A 63 15.40 4.63 20.01
C ILE A 63 16.19 4.05 18.81
N GLY A 64 17.51 4.03 18.89
CA GLY A 64 18.37 3.46 17.86
C GLY A 64 18.16 1.95 17.66
N LYS A 65 17.92 1.20 18.74
CA LYS A 65 17.55 -0.22 18.65
C LYS A 65 16.18 -0.44 17.98
N ILE A 66 15.19 0.41 18.28
CA ILE A 66 13.88 0.37 17.59
C ILE A 66 14.07 0.60 16.09
N ALA A 67 14.90 1.57 15.71
CA ALA A 67 15.21 1.83 14.30
C ALA A 67 15.85 0.61 13.62
N THR A 68 16.79 -0.06 14.27
CA THR A 68 17.39 -1.31 13.75
C THR A 68 16.33 -2.39 13.54
N CYS A 69 15.39 -2.58 14.48
CA CYS A 69 14.31 -3.55 14.31
C CYS A 69 13.40 -3.22 13.12
N LEU A 70 13.12 -1.93 12.88
CA LEU A 70 12.35 -1.49 11.71
C LEU A 70 13.08 -1.81 10.41
N GLU A 71 14.39 -1.56 10.33
CA GLU A 71 15.20 -1.93 9.15
C GLU A 71 15.23 -3.44 8.92
N LEU A 72 15.36 -4.24 9.99
CA LEU A 72 15.29 -5.70 9.90
C LEU A 72 13.93 -6.16 9.37
N ARG A 73 12.82 -5.54 9.80
CA ARG A 73 11.50 -5.85 9.26
C ARG A 73 11.37 -5.43 7.79
N SER A 74 11.81 -4.22 7.44
CA SER A 74 11.82 -3.77 6.04
C SER A 74 12.63 -4.71 5.15
N ALA A 75 13.79 -5.18 5.60
CA ALA A 75 14.61 -6.14 4.86
C ALA A 75 13.93 -7.51 4.75
N ALA A 76 13.28 -8.00 5.81
CA ALA A 76 12.50 -9.23 5.78
C ALA A 76 11.36 -9.15 4.75
N LEU A 77 10.65 -8.03 4.69
CA LEU A 77 9.57 -7.82 3.72
C LEU A 77 10.04 -7.71 2.25
N GLN A 78 11.31 -7.39 2.03
CA GLN A 78 11.93 -7.35 0.69
C GLN A 78 12.51 -8.71 0.27
N SER A 79 12.85 -9.57 1.23
CA SER A 79 13.43 -10.89 0.97
C SER A 79 12.35 -11.86 0.51
N THR A 80 12.67 -12.69 -0.47
CA THR A 80 11.79 -13.79 -0.92
C THR A 80 12.22 -15.14 -0.36
N GLN A 81 13.32 -15.24 0.40
CA GLN A 81 13.99 -16.52 0.66
C GLN A 81 14.64 -16.71 2.06
N SER A 82 14.34 -15.93 3.10
CA SER A 82 14.96 -16.13 4.43
C SER A 82 14.02 -16.72 5.48
N GLN A 83 14.43 -17.77 6.19
CA GLN A 83 13.68 -18.32 7.33
C GLN A 83 13.95 -17.60 8.65
N GLU A 84 15.05 -16.84 8.76
CA GLU A 84 15.44 -16.10 9.97
C GLU A 84 15.06 -14.62 9.89
N GLU A 85 13.79 -14.36 9.57
CA GLU A 85 13.27 -13.01 9.36
C GLU A 85 12.66 -12.41 10.63
N PHE A 86 12.85 -11.09 10.82
CA PHE A 86 12.23 -10.36 11.92
C PHE A 86 10.71 -10.29 11.71
N LYS A 87 9.95 -10.94 12.61
CA LYS A 87 8.50 -11.18 12.42
C LYS A 87 7.67 -9.95 12.78
N LEU A 88 6.48 -9.84 12.17
CA LEU A 88 5.50 -8.79 12.52
C LEU A 88 5.11 -8.84 14.00
N GLU A 89 5.01 -10.04 14.59
CA GLU A 89 4.73 -10.22 16.02
C GLU A 89 5.81 -9.62 16.91
N ASP A 90 7.08 -9.74 16.49
CA ASP A 90 8.21 -9.14 17.20
C ASP A 90 8.23 -7.63 17.01
N LEU A 91 7.93 -7.12 15.80
CA LEU A 91 7.79 -5.69 15.56
C LEU A 91 6.71 -5.06 16.45
N LYS A 92 5.55 -5.73 16.63
CA LYS A 92 4.47 -5.23 17.50
C LYS A 92 4.89 -5.08 18.96
N LYS A 93 5.92 -5.80 19.44
CA LYS A 93 6.48 -5.62 20.79
C LYS A 93 7.18 -4.27 20.96
N LEU A 94 7.53 -3.57 19.87
CA LEU A 94 8.15 -2.25 19.91
C LEU A 94 7.16 -1.13 20.26
N GLU A 95 5.87 -1.30 19.98
CA GLU A 95 4.85 -0.27 20.24
C GLU A 95 4.79 0.16 21.72
N PRO A 96 4.69 -0.76 22.71
CA PRO A 96 4.73 -0.36 24.11
C PRO A 96 6.10 0.20 24.53
N ILE A 97 7.21 -0.19 23.88
CA ILE A 97 8.55 0.33 24.19
C ILE A 97 8.64 1.80 23.75
N LEU A 98 8.25 2.07 22.50
CA LEU A 98 8.24 3.41 21.91
C LEU A 98 7.33 4.36 22.68
N LYS A 99 6.13 3.89 23.06
CA LYS A 99 5.18 4.68 23.87
C LYS A 99 5.72 5.02 25.26
N ASN A 100 6.49 4.12 25.87
CA ASN A 100 7.02 4.28 27.21
C ASN A 100 8.52 4.64 27.23
N ILE A 101 9.06 5.17 26.14
CA ILE A 101 10.52 5.36 25.99
C ILE A 101 11.13 6.16 27.16
N LEU A 102 10.38 7.12 27.71
CA LEU A 102 10.84 7.99 28.78
C LEU A 102 10.95 7.28 30.15
N THR A 103 10.18 6.22 30.34
CA THR A 103 10.13 5.41 31.57
C THR A 103 10.64 3.99 31.34
N TYR A 104 11.18 3.70 30.16
CA TYR A 104 11.65 2.38 29.77
C TYR A 104 12.98 2.09 30.47
N ASN A 105 12.95 1.19 31.45
CA ASN A 105 14.10 0.78 32.26
C ASN A 105 14.33 -0.74 32.21
N LYS A 106 13.74 -1.41 31.23
CA LYS A 106 13.86 -2.86 31.03
C LYS A 106 14.92 -3.16 29.99
N GLU A 107 15.46 -4.37 30.02
CA GLU A 107 16.31 -4.86 28.96
C GLU A 107 15.53 -4.92 27.64
N PHE A 108 16.13 -4.41 26.57
CA PHE A 108 15.52 -4.41 25.24
C PHE A 108 15.34 -5.87 24.76
N PRO A 109 14.14 -6.25 24.28
CA PRO A 109 13.79 -7.67 24.09
C PRO A 109 14.47 -8.34 22.89
N PHE A 110 15.28 -7.61 22.13
CA PHE A 110 15.96 -8.09 20.93
C PHE A 110 17.45 -7.81 21.00
N ASP A 111 18.26 -8.78 20.58
CA ASP A 111 19.71 -8.60 20.45
C ASP A 111 20.03 -7.84 19.16
N VAL A 112 19.88 -6.52 19.24
CA VAL A 112 20.18 -5.58 18.14
C VAL A 112 21.05 -4.44 18.65
N GLN A 113 21.94 -3.97 17.78
CA GLN A 113 22.73 -2.76 18.02
C GLN A 113 22.23 -1.61 17.12
N PRO A 114 22.24 -0.36 17.60
CA PRO A 114 21.93 0.80 16.77
C PRO A 114 22.85 0.87 15.54
N ILE A 115 22.26 0.96 14.35
CA ILE A 115 23.01 1.09 13.10
C ILE A 115 23.41 2.57 12.91
N PRO A 116 24.69 2.89 12.60
CA PRO A 116 25.09 4.24 12.24
C PRO A 116 24.36 4.74 10.99
N LEU A 117 24.02 6.03 10.90
CA LEU A 117 23.34 6.59 9.71
C LEU A 117 24.24 6.35 8.49
N ARG A 118 23.89 5.40 7.63
CA ARG A 118 24.52 5.28 6.32
C ARG A 118 24.04 6.46 5.48
N ARG A 119 24.98 7.26 4.97
CA ARG A 119 24.73 8.31 3.96
C ARG A 119 24.23 7.66 2.67
N ILE A 120 22.96 7.29 2.61
CA ILE A 120 22.31 6.80 1.40
C ILE A 120 21.14 7.73 1.14
N LEU A 121 21.46 8.86 0.51
CA LEU A 121 20.65 9.79 -0.31
C LEU A 121 21.15 11.23 -0.12
N ALA A 122 21.07 12.03 -1.17
CA ALA A 122 21.79 13.30 -1.32
C ALA A 122 21.33 14.38 -0.30
N PRO A 123 22.23 15.27 0.17
CA PRO A 123 21.85 16.38 1.04
C PRO A 123 20.95 17.35 0.26
N GLY A 124 19.64 17.34 0.55
CA GLY A 124 18.66 18.24 -0.10
C GLY A 124 17.24 17.68 -0.25
N GLU A 125 17.03 16.37 -0.09
CA GLU A 125 15.69 15.76 -0.18
C GLU A 125 14.99 15.64 1.19
N GLU A 126 15.66 16.04 2.28
CA GLU A 126 15.31 15.61 3.65
C GLU A 126 14.26 16.45 4.38
N GLU A 127 13.95 17.68 3.95
CA GLU A 127 13.00 18.56 4.67
C GLU A 127 11.53 18.37 4.28
N ASN A 128 11.22 17.69 3.17
CA ASN A 128 9.85 17.60 2.64
C ASN A 128 9.16 16.24 2.84
N LEU A 129 9.74 15.33 3.62
CA LEU A 129 9.10 14.06 3.99
C LEU A 129 8.41 14.21 5.36
N GLU A 130 7.70 15.31 5.55
CA GLU A 130 6.75 15.41 6.65
C GLU A 130 5.67 14.35 6.46
N PHE A 131 5.17 13.83 7.57
CA PHE A 131 4.08 12.87 7.62
C PHE A 131 2.92 13.50 6.86
N GLU A 132 2.69 13.12 5.60
CA GLU A 132 1.54 13.59 4.83
C GLU A 132 0.30 13.08 5.56
N GLU A 133 -0.25 13.92 6.44
CA GLU A 133 -1.68 13.95 6.68
C GLU A 133 -2.30 14.28 5.31
N ASP A 134 -3.31 13.50 4.92
CA ASP A 134 -4.06 13.69 3.67
C ASP A 134 -4.73 15.09 3.71
N GLU A 135 -3.98 16.15 3.36
CA GLU A 135 -4.50 17.47 3.05
C GLU A 135 -4.24 17.82 1.58
N GLU A 136 -5.35 18.17 0.93
CA GLU A 136 -5.49 18.56 -0.45
C GLU A 136 -4.68 19.83 -0.77
N GLY A 137 -3.94 19.81 -1.89
CA GLY A 137 -3.66 21.01 -2.67
C GLY A 137 -2.20 21.45 -2.73
N GLY A 138 -1.62 21.45 -3.93
CA GLY A 138 -0.33 22.08 -4.17
C GLY A 138 0.23 21.78 -5.54
N ALA A 139 0.03 22.72 -6.48
CA ALA A 139 0.47 22.67 -7.86
C ALA A 139 2.00 22.63 -7.99
N GLY A 140 2.49 21.89 -8.99
CA GLY A 140 3.89 21.88 -9.39
C GLY A 140 4.10 21.03 -10.64
N ALA A 141 3.86 21.60 -11.81
CA ALA A 141 4.15 21.00 -13.10
C ALA A 141 5.66 21.02 -13.37
N GLY A 142 6.29 19.84 -13.39
CA GLY A 142 7.62 19.60 -13.95
C GLY A 142 7.52 18.58 -15.08
N PRO A 143 8.36 18.66 -16.12
CA PRO A 143 8.27 17.77 -17.29
C PRO A 143 8.69 16.34 -16.90
N PRO A 144 8.08 15.29 -17.48
CA PRO A 144 8.49 13.93 -17.18
C PRO A 144 9.76 13.60 -17.96
N ASP A 145 10.88 13.56 -17.26
CA ASP A 145 12.09 12.92 -17.79
C ASP A 145 11.81 11.43 -18.04
N SER A 146 12.22 11.02 -19.23
CA SER A 146 11.95 9.76 -19.91
C SER A 146 12.54 8.54 -19.19
N PHE A 147 11.72 7.85 -18.41
CA PHE A 147 11.94 6.44 -18.04
C PHE A 147 10.60 5.70 -17.98
N SER A 148 10.07 5.30 -19.14
CA SER A 148 8.93 4.37 -19.22
C SER A 148 9.39 3.08 -19.88
N ALA A 149 10.01 2.20 -19.09
CA ALA A 149 9.96 0.78 -19.40
C ALA A 149 8.51 0.37 -19.12
N ARG A 150 7.63 0.47 -20.12
CA ARG A 150 6.23 0.08 -20.02
C ARG A 150 6.20 -1.39 -19.59
N VAL A 151 5.84 -1.63 -18.33
CA VAL A 151 5.66 -2.99 -17.81
C VAL A 151 4.52 -3.62 -18.61
N PRO A 152 4.74 -4.73 -19.33
CA PRO A 152 3.65 -5.44 -19.97
C PRO A 152 2.72 -5.97 -18.87
N GLY A 153 1.41 -5.77 -19.03
CA GLY A 153 0.41 -6.31 -18.10
C GLY A 153 0.51 -7.83 -18.02
N THR A 154 -0.05 -8.41 -16.96
CA THR A 154 -0.02 -9.86 -16.68
C THR A 154 -1.37 -10.54 -16.94
N LEU A 155 -2.20 -9.93 -17.80
CA LEU A 155 -3.52 -10.47 -18.15
C LEU A 155 -3.41 -11.86 -18.79
N LEU A 156 -4.27 -12.76 -18.34
CA LEU A 156 -4.31 -14.15 -18.75
C LEU A 156 -5.44 -14.38 -19.76
N PRO A 157 -5.31 -15.37 -20.67
CA PRO A 157 -6.35 -15.69 -21.63
C PRO A 157 -7.58 -16.29 -20.95
N ARG A 158 -8.71 -16.28 -21.67
CA ARG A 158 -9.94 -16.94 -21.24
C ARG A 158 -9.71 -18.44 -21.01
N LEU A 159 -10.24 -18.97 -19.92
CA LEU A 159 -10.25 -20.41 -19.68
C LEU A 159 -11.08 -21.15 -20.74
N PRO A 160 -10.81 -22.44 -20.99
CA PRO A 160 -11.71 -23.27 -21.78
C PRO A 160 -13.11 -23.31 -21.17
N SER A 161 -14.14 -23.23 -22.02
CA SER A 161 -15.53 -23.42 -21.59
C SER A 161 -15.75 -24.85 -21.07
N GLU A 162 -16.58 -24.97 -20.04
CA GLU A 162 -17.06 -26.25 -19.52
C GLU A 162 -18.60 -26.29 -19.59
N PRO A 163 -19.22 -27.42 -20.01
CA PRO A 163 -20.67 -27.53 -20.13
C PRO A 163 -21.40 -27.16 -18.83
N GLY A 164 -22.38 -26.25 -18.92
CA GLY A 164 -23.18 -25.81 -17.77
C GLY A 164 -22.46 -24.87 -16.80
N MET A 165 -21.25 -24.42 -17.13
CA MET A 165 -20.48 -23.44 -16.36
C MET A 165 -20.45 -22.08 -17.07
N THR A 166 -20.23 -21.02 -16.31
CA THR A 166 -20.18 -19.66 -16.81
C THR A 166 -18.78 -19.08 -16.65
N LEU A 167 -18.24 -18.52 -17.72
CA LEU A 167 -17.04 -17.67 -17.69
C LEU A 167 -17.45 -16.19 -17.63
N LEU A 168 -16.65 -15.39 -16.93
CA LEU A 168 -16.86 -13.95 -16.78
C LEU A 168 -15.69 -13.18 -17.40
N THR A 169 -16.01 -12.35 -18.38
CA THR A 169 -15.12 -11.30 -18.90
C THR A 169 -15.55 -9.97 -18.31
N ILE A 170 -14.61 -9.21 -17.75
CA ILE A 170 -14.83 -7.85 -17.26
C ILE A 170 -14.00 -6.90 -18.10
N ARG A 171 -14.67 -6.03 -18.84
CA ARG A 171 -14.01 -4.91 -19.50
C ARG A 171 -13.86 -3.76 -18.53
N ILE A 172 -12.63 -3.37 -18.22
CA ILE A 172 -12.33 -2.13 -17.51
C ILE A 172 -12.37 -1.00 -18.53
N GLU A 173 -13.39 -0.16 -18.47
CA GLU A 173 -13.54 0.95 -19.41
C GLU A 173 -12.68 2.15 -18.98
N LYS A 174 -12.98 2.69 -17.79
CA LYS A 174 -12.32 3.86 -17.22
C LYS A 174 -12.53 3.94 -15.71
N ILE A 175 -11.70 4.72 -15.03
CA ILE A 175 -11.83 5.03 -13.61
C ILE A 175 -11.88 6.55 -13.42
N GLY A 176 -12.85 7.03 -12.65
CA GLY A 176 -12.98 8.43 -12.27
C GLY A 176 -12.18 8.75 -11.01
N LEU A 177 -11.30 9.74 -11.06
CA LEU A 177 -10.51 10.23 -9.91
C LEU A 177 -10.47 11.76 -9.94
N LYS A 178 -10.37 12.42 -8.78
CA LYS A 178 -10.27 13.89 -8.72
C LYS A 178 -9.01 14.42 -9.44
N ASP A 179 -7.97 13.62 -9.45
CA ASP A 179 -6.60 13.92 -9.89
C ASP A 179 -6.07 12.86 -10.89
N ALA A 180 -6.96 12.34 -11.74
CA ALA A 180 -6.63 11.27 -12.70
C ALA A 180 -5.43 11.63 -13.59
N GLY A 181 -5.38 12.86 -14.10
CA GLY A 181 -4.30 13.34 -14.98
C GLY A 181 -2.91 13.30 -14.34
N GLN A 182 -2.85 13.45 -13.01
CA GLN A 182 -1.61 13.48 -12.22
C GLN A 182 -1.06 12.08 -11.94
N CYS A 183 -1.83 11.02 -12.16
CA CYS A 183 -1.38 9.65 -11.93
C CYS A 183 -0.36 9.22 -13.00
N ILE A 184 0.84 8.84 -12.58
CA ILE A 184 1.92 8.42 -13.50
C ILE A 184 1.89 6.90 -13.63
N ASP A 185 2.02 6.44 -14.87
CA ASP A 185 1.94 5.02 -15.27
C ASP A 185 0.82 4.24 -14.55
N PRO A 186 -0.44 4.70 -14.62
CA PRO A 186 -1.52 4.08 -13.87
C PRO A 186 -1.90 2.72 -14.46
N TYR A 187 -2.09 1.74 -13.59
CA TYR A 187 -2.65 0.43 -13.95
C TYR A 187 -3.60 -0.08 -12.87
N ILE A 188 -4.34 -1.16 -13.17
CA ILE A 188 -5.22 -1.81 -12.21
C ILE A 188 -4.76 -3.24 -11.99
N THR A 189 -4.61 -3.61 -10.71
CA THR A 189 -4.47 -5.00 -10.28
C THR A 189 -5.85 -5.58 -10.01
N VAL A 190 -6.15 -6.73 -10.61
CA VAL A 190 -7.37 -7.49 -10.41
C VAL A 190 -7.07 -8.79 -9.69
N SER A 191 -7.80 -9.05 -8.62
CA SER A 191 -7.69 -10.28 -7.83
C SER A 191 -9.06 -10.79 -7.41
N VAL A 192 -9.16 -12.10 -7.20
CA VAL A 192 -10.39 -12.73 -6.69
C VAL A 192 -10.06 -13.29 -5.33
N LYS A 193 -10.76 -12.84 -4.29
CA LYS A 193 -10.45 -13.20 -2.91
C LYS A 193 -11.64 -13.79 -2.18
N ASP A 194 -11.36 -14.68 -1.24
CA ASP A 194 -12.36 -15.26 -0.35
C ASP A 194 -12.76 -14.29 0.80
N LEU A 195 -13.60 -14.76 1.73
CA LEU A 195 -14.01 -13.99 2.91
C LEU A 195 -12.85 -13.60 3.85
N ASN A 196 -11.73 -14.32 3.77
CA ASN A 196 -10.53 -14.10 4.59
C ASN A 196 -9.50 -13.20 3.89
N GLY A 197 -9.74 -12.80 2.63
CA GLY A 197 -8.82 -12.01 1.82
C GLY A 197 -7.73 -12.83 1.12
N ILE A 198 -7.92 -14.15 1.01
CA ILE A 198 -6.97 -15.07 0.35
C ILE A 198 -7.33 -15.18 -1.13
N ASP A 199 -6.30 -15.13 -1.99
CA ASP A 199 -6.46 -15.27 -3.44
C ASP A 199 -7.03 -16.64 -3.84
N LEU A 200 -8.11 -16.61 -4.62
CA LEU A 200 -8.77 -17.77 -5.20
C LEU A 200 -8.32 -18.04 -6.64
N THR A 201 -7.67 -17.06 -7.27
CA THR A 201 -7.14 -17.10 -8.64
C THR A 201 -5.81 -16.35 -8.71
N PRO A 202 -5.00 -16.57 -9.75
CA PRO A 202 -3.85 -15.71 -10.03
C PRO A 202 -4.27 -14.24 -10.13
N VAL A 203 -3.45 -13.36 -9.55
CA VAL A 203 -3.59 -11.91 -9.64
C VAL A 203 -3.17 -11.46 -11.05
N GLN A 204 -3.90 -10.52 -11.63
CA GLN A 204 -3.68 -10.02 -12.99
C GLN A 204 -3.56 -8.50 -12.99
N ASP A 205 -2.55 -7.97 -13.67
CA ASP A 205 -2.32 -6.53 -13.84
C ASP A 205 -2.67 -6.11 -15.25
N THR A 206 -3.44 -5.03 -15.39
CA THR A 206 -3.63 -4.40 -16.69
C THR A 206 -2.31 -3.83 -17.19
N PRO A 207 -2.16 -3.66 -18.51
CA PRO A 207 -1.17 -2.73 -19.04
C PRO A 207 -1.38 -1.32 -18.44
N VAL A 208 -0.32 -0.51 -18.48
CA VAL A 208 -0.42 0.91 -18.16
C VAL A 208 -1.45 1.59 -19.07
N ALA A 209 -2.36 2.37 -18.50
CA ALA A 209 -3.39 3.07 -19.26
C ALA A 209 -2.78 4.03 -20.28
N SER A 210 -3.30 3.99 -21.51
CA SER A 210 -2.77 4.78 -22.63
C SER A 210 -3.38 6.19 -22.70
N ARG A 211 -4.55 6.41 -22.11
CA ARG A 211 -5.28 7.68 -22.18
C ARG A 211 -5.69 8.15 -20.79
N LYS A 212 -5.31 9.40 -20.49
CA LYS A 212 -5.69 10.12 -19.27
C LYS A 212 -6.36 11.45 -19.64
N GLU A 213 -7.34 11.82 -18.84
CA GLU A 213 -8.02 13.12 -18.82
C GLU A 213 -7.88 13.69 -17.41
N ASP A 214 -8.40 14.91 -17.17
CA ASP A 214 -8.30 15.56 -15.85
C ASP A 214 -8.92 14.70 -14.74
N THR A 215 -10.06 14.07 -15.03
CA THR A 215 -10.86 13.31 -14.06
C THR A 215 -11.04 11.83 -14.39
N TYR A 216 -10.52 11.34 -15.53
CA TYR A 216 -10.63 9.95 -15.94
C TYR A 216 -9.32 9.35 -16.42
N VAL A 217 -9.08 8.09 -16.07
CA VAL A 217 -8.07 7.24 -16.73
C VAL A 217 -8.81 6.16 -17.51
N HIS A 218 -8.52 6.03 -18.80
CA HIS A 218 -9.19 5.08 -19.69
C HIS A 218 -8.29 3.86 -19.93
N PHE A 219 -8.86 2.68 -19.70
CA PHE A 219 -8.18 1.40 -19.85
C PHE A 219 -8.61 0.69 -21.14
N ASN A 220 -9.92 0.52 -21.32
CA ASN A 220 -10.52 -0.23 -22.42
C ASN A 220 -9.88 -1.61 -22.63
N VAL A 221 -9.71 -2.36 -21.54
CA VAL A 221 -9.07 -3.69 -21.56
C VAL A 221 -10.00 -4.74 -20.97
N ASP A 222 -10.03 -5.91 -21.60
CA ASP A 222 -10.79 -7.06 -21.12
C ASP A 222 -9.94 -7.89 -20.16
N ILE A 223 -10.54 -8.33 -19.07
CA ILE A 223 -9.94 -9.20 -18.07
C ILE A 223 -10.77 -10.46 -17.95
N GLU A 224 -10.10 -11.59 -18.08
CA GLU A 224 -10.71 -12.91 -18.05
C GLU A 224 -10.59 -13.49 -16.64
N LEU A 225 -11.72 -13.74 -15.99
CA LEU A 225 -11.71 -14.33 -14.67
C LEU A 225 -11.19 -15.77 -14.74
N GLN A 226 -10.13 -16.08 -14.00
CA GLN A 226 -9.46 -17.38 -14.05
C GLN A 226 -10.17 -18.44 -13.19
N LYS A 227 -11.50 -18.39 -13.14
CA LYS A 227 -12.37 -19.39 -12.51
C LYS A 227 -13.80 -19.26 -13.02
N HIS A 228 -14.45 -20.39 -13.29
CA HIS A 228 -15.88 -20.44 -13.59
C HIS A 228 -16.69 -19.87 -12.41
N VAL A 229 -17.74 -19.11 -12.71
CA VAL A 229 -18.54 -18.36 -11.71
C VAL A 229 -19.12 -19.30 -10.65
N GLU A 230 -19.59 -20.47 -11.05
CA GLU A 230 -20.19 -21.49 -10.19
C GLU A 230 -19.17 -22.13 -9.23
N ARG A 231 -17.87 -22.07 -9.56
CA ARG A 231 -16.77 -22.61 -8.74
C ARG A 231 -16.23 -21.60 -7.72
N LEU A 232 -16.74 -20.37 -7.71
CA LEU A 232 -16.36 -19.37 -6.71
C LEU A 232 -17.11 -19.63 -5.41
N THR A 233 -16.37 -19.58 -4.29
CA THR A 233 -16.94 -19.82 -2.96
C THR A 233 -17.90 -18.69 -2.58
N LYS A 234 -18.94 -19.00 -1.82
CA LYS A 234 -19.82 -17.98 -1.25
C LYS A 234 -19.01 -16.95 -0.46
N GLY A 235 -19.30 -15.68 -0.69
CA GLY A 235 -18.58 -14.57 -0.06
C GLY A 235 -17.25 -14.20 -0.72
N ALA A 236 -16.90 -14.82 -1.86
CA ALA A 236 -15.82 -14.31 -2.70
C ALA A 236 -16.14 -12.90 -3.23
N ALA A 237 -15.11 -12.15 -3.58
CA ALA A 237 -15.24 -10.85 -4.25
C ALA A 237 -14.10 -10.63 -5.25
N ILE A 238 -14.38 -9.88 -6.30
CA ILE A 238 -13.41 -9.45 -7.30
C ILE A 238 -12.94 -8.05 -6.92
N PHE A 239 -11.66 -7.87 -6.68
CA PHE A 239 -11.03 -6.61 -6.31
C PHE A 239 -10.35 -5.96 -7.49
N PHE A 240 -10.38 -4.62 -7.51
CA PHE A 240 -9.72 -3.77 -8.49
C PHE A 240 -8.91 -2.71 -7.73
N GLU A 241 -7.60 -2.88 -7.67
CA GLU A 241 -6.70 -1.92 -7.02
C GLU A 241 -6.10 -1.00 -8.07
N PHE A 242 -6.40 0.29 -8.00
CA PHE A 242 -5.76 1.28 -8.88
C PHE A 242 -4.40 1.67 -8.31
N LYS A 243 -3.37 1.45 -9.11
CA LYS A 243 -1.97 1.68 -8.76
C LYS A 243 -1.37 2.74 -9.67
N HIS A 244 -0.45 3.54 -9.11
CA HIS A 244 0.29 4.54 -9.87
C HIS A 244 1.70 4.71 -9.31
N TYR A 245 2.62 5.16 -10.15
CA TYR A 245 3.97 5.51 -9.71
C TYR A 245 3.97 6.86 -8.99
N LYS A 246 4.64 6.93 -7.83
CA LYS A 246 4.85 8.16 -7.07
C LYS A 246 6.31 8.61 -7.22
N PRO A 247 6.63 9.61 -8.06
CA PRO A 247 8.02 10.00 -8.35
C PRO A 247 8.83 10.37 -7.12
N LYS A 248 8.24 11.16 -6.21
CA LYS A 248 8.90 11.58 -4.95
C LYS A 248 9.27 10.40 -4.05
N LYS A 249 8.51 9.31 -4.12
CA LYS A 249 8.73 8.12 -3.30
C LYS A 249 9.46 7.00 -4.06
N ARG A 250 9.58 7.13 -5.39
CA ARG A 250 10.22 6.18 -6.29
C ARG A 250 9.64 4.77 -6.24
N PHE A 251 8.34 4.65 -5.97
CA PHE A 251 7.64 3.37 -5.95
C PHE A 251 6.20 3.48 -6.47
N THR A 252 5.62 2.33 -6.82
CA THR A 252 4.22 2.20 -7.22
C THR A 252 3.34 1.93 -6.01
N SER A 253 2.37 2.80 -5.75
CA SER A 253 1.44 2.68 -4.61
C SER A 253 0.02 2.43 -5.08
N THR A 254 -0.73 1.66 -4.30
CA THR A 254 -2.19 1.59 -4.43
C THR A 254 -2.79 2.93 -3.97
N LYS A 255 -3.52 3.61 -4.84
CA LYS A 255 -4.21 4.88 -4.51
C LYS A 255 -5.58 4.62 -3.89
N CYS A 256 -6.33 3.70 -4.49
CA CYS A 256 -7.68 3.34 -4.09
C CYS A 256 -8.03 1.95 -4.63
N PHE A 257 -9.12 1.37 -4.12
CA PHE A 257 -9.62 0.09 -4.59
C PHE A 257 -11.13 0.11 -4.78
N ALA A 258 -11.64 -0.78 -5.62
CA ALA A 258 -13.04 -1.15 -5.71
C ALA A 258 -13.15 -2.66 -5.55
N PHE A 259 -14.34 -3.16 -5.24
CA PHE A 259 -14.62 -4.58 -5.28
C PHE A 259 -16.05 -4.84 -5.74
N MET A 260 -16.29 -6.03 -6.27
CA MET A 260 -17.59 -6.52 -6.70
C MET A 260 -17.86 -7.86 -6.03
N GLU A 261 -19.01 -7.99 -5.37
CA GLU A 261 -19.46 -9.24 -4.78
C GLU A 261 -20.08 -10.17 -5.83
N MET A 262 -20.22 -11.45 -5.49
CA MET A 262 -20.70 -12.49 -6.41
C MET A 262 -22.13 -12.24 -6.93
N ASP A 263 -22.99 -11.61 -6.13
CA ASP A 263 -24.38 -11.29 -6.48
C ASP A 263 -24.53 -10.05 -7.37
N GLU A 264 -23.45 -9.27 -7.52
CA GLU A 264 -23.33 -8.16 -8.46
C GLU A 264 -22.91 -8.61 -9.87
N ILE A 265 -22.57 -9.89 -10.06
CA ILE A 265 -22.21 -10.45 -11.37
C ILE A 265 -23.44 -10.55 -12.26
N LYS A 266 -23.58 -9.64 -13.22
CA LYS A 266 -24.73 -9.53 -14.14
C LYS A 266 -24.25 -9.00 -15.50
N PRO A 267 -24.82 -9.46 -16.62
CA PRO A 267 -24.43 -8.95 -17.94
C PRO A 267 -24.78 -7.47 -18.05
N GLY A 268 -23.89 -6.69 -18.67
CA GLY A 268 -24.12 -5.26 -18.91
C GLY A 268 -23.14 -4.34 -18.17
N PRO A 269 -23.38 -3.02 -18.22
CA PRO A 269 -22.55 -2.04 -17.56
C PRO A 269 -22.79 -2.02 -16.05
N ILE A 270 -21.73 -1.80 -15.27
CA ILE A 270 -21.78 -1.54 -13.83
C ILE A 270 -20.80 -0.43 -13.47
N VAL A 271 -21.16 0.40 -12.51
CA VAL A 271 -20.26 1.38 -11.90
C VAL A 271 -20.05 1.04 -10.44
N ILE A 272 -18.80 1.08 -9.98
CA ILE A 272 -18.42 0.71 -8.62
C ILE A 272 -17.70 1.87 -7.95
N GLU A 273 -18.06 2.13 -6.70
CA GLU A 273 -17.42 3.14 -5.87
C GLU A 273 -15.99 2.79 -5.48
N LEU A 274 -15.21 3.84 -5.20
CA LEU A 274 -13.80 3.73 -4.88
C LEU A 274 -13.61 3.95 -3.38
N TYR A 275 -12.82 3.08 -2.78
CA TYR A 275 -12.42 3.12 -1.38
C TYR A 275 -10.97 3.57 -1.25
N LYS A 276 -10.67 4.30 -0.18
CA LYS A 276 -9.31 4.74 0.15
C LYS A 276 -8.42 3.53 0.41
N LYS A 277 -7.16 3.63 0.00
CA LYS A 277 -6.12 2.74 0.51
C LYS A 277 -6.08 2.80 2.05
N PRO A 278 -5.62 1.75 2.72
CA PRO A 278 -5.18 0.46 2.18
C PRO A 278 -6.35 -0.43 1.79
N THR A 279 -6.11 -1.37 0.88
CA THR A 279 -7.13 -2.32 0.42
C THR A 279 -7.52 -3.27 1.55
N ASP A 280 -8.76 -3.17 2.02
CA ASP A 280 -9.33 -4.11 2.99
C ASP A 280 -9.99 -5.28 2.25
N PHE A 281 -9.21 -6.34 2.04
CA PHE A 281 -9.69 -7.55 1.36
C PHE A 281 -10.79 -8.31 2.12
N LYS A 282 -11.02 -7.99 3.41
CA LYS A 282 -12.12 -8.53 4.22
C LYS A 282 -13.36 -7.63 4.22
N ARG A 283 -13.27 -6.44 3.61
CA ARG A 283 -14.36 -5.46 3.45
C ARG A 283 -15.02 -5.06 4.79
N LYS A 284 -14.24 -4.94 5.87
CA LYS A 284 -14.74 -4.65 7.22
C LYS A 284 -14.71 -3.17 7.57
N LYS A 285 -13.71 -2.43 7.07
CA LYS A 285 -13.49 -1.00 7.36
C LYS A 285 -13.32 -0.23 6.05
N LEU A 286 -14.44 -0.04 5.37
CA LEU A 286 -14.48 0.66 4.10
C LEU A 286 -14.57 2.18 4.31
N GLN A 287 -13.66 2.93 3.69
CA GLN A 287 -13.68 4.39 3.68
C GLN A 287 -13.79 4.88 2.26
N LEU A 288 -14.88 5.56 1.92
CA LEU A 288 -15.11 6.07 0.57
C LEU A 288 -14.02 7.08 0.18
N LEU A 289 -13.46 6.95 -1.02
CA LEU A 289 -12.46 7.86 -1.57
C LEU A 289 -13.04 9.26 -1.82
N THR A 290 -14.27 9.32 -2.36
CA THR A 290 -14.93 10.57 -2.72
C THR A 290 -16.45 10.39 -2.77
N LYS A 291 -17.20 11.45 -2.43
CA LYS A 291 -18.66 11.52 -2.62
C LYS A 291 -19.06 12.03 -4.01
N LYS A 292 -18.10 12.48 -4.82
CA LYS A 292 -18.34 12.91 -6.22
C LYS A 292 -18.67 11.69 -7.08
N PRO A 293 -19.43 11.84 -8.18
CA PRO A 293 -19.78 10.74 -9.09
C PRO A 293 -18.59 10.32 -9.96
N LEU A 294 -17.55 9.79 -9.31
CA LEU A 294 -16.28 9.35 -9.88
C LEU A 294 -16.11 7.88 -9.50
N TYR A 295 -16.37 7.01 -10.46
CA TYR A 295 -16.50 5.57 -10.26
C TYR A 295 -15.55 4.78 -11.15
N LEU A 296 -15.31 3.52 -10.80
CA LEU A 296 -14.79 2.52 -11.73
C LEU A 296 -15.92 2.06 -12.65
N HIS A 297 -15.76 2.22 -13.96
CA HIS A 297 -16.74 1.82 -14.97
C HIS A 297 -16.32 0.50 -15.60
N LEU A 298 -17.19 -0.49 -15.49
CA LEU A 298 -16.96 -1.85 -15.97
C LEU A 298 -18.09 -2.29 -16.89
N HIS A 299 -17.79 -3.20 -17.81
CA HIS A 299 -18.80 -3.93 -18.56
C HIS A 299 -18.57 -5.44 -18.42
N GLN A 300 -19.57 -6.14 -17.92
CA GLN A 300 -19.53 -7.57 -17.65
C GLN A 300 -20.15 -8.36 -18.82
N SER A 301 -19.44 -9.39 -19.29
CA SER A 301 -19.92 -10.36 -20.28
C SER A 301 -19.85 -11.76 -19.70
N LEU A 302 -20.99 -12.45 -19.68
CA LEU A 302 -21.11 -13.82 -19.21
C LEU A 302 -21.15 -14.76 -20.42
N HIS A 303 -20.26 -15.75 -20.44
CA HIS A 303 -20.15 -16.74 -21.49
C HIS A 303 -20.59 -18.09 -20.94
N LYS A 304 -21.69 -18.64 -21.48
CA LYS A 304 -22.24 -19.95 -21.11
C LYS A 304 -22.23 -20.86 -22.33
N GLU A 305 -21.89 -22.13 -22.10
CA GLU A 305 -22.02 -23.21 -23.08
C GLU A 305 -23.08 -24.23 -22.64
#